data_AF-A0A951TCW6-F1
#
_entry.id   AF-A0A951TCW6-F1
#
_cell.length_a   1.000
_cell.length_b   1.000
_cell.length_c   1.000
_cell.angle_alpha   90.00
_cell.angle_beta   90.00
_cell.angle_gamma   90.00
#
_symmetry.space_group_name_H-M   'P 1'
#
loop_
_entity.id
_entity.type
_entity.pdbx_description
1 polymer ?
#
loop_
_entity_poly.entity_id
_entity_poly.type
_entity_poly.pdbx_seq_one_letter_code
_entity_poly.pdbx_strand_id
1 'polypeptide(L)'
;MIVRFFVYGIVCLMLSFSLVMAQDMGGQAPPKYENTYLFSIRKYQRQPEPPHYMKIRIMQIHNNPMNEWTPHDSLFYAYESVYLQKYELAYSIFSRLNMDSVRHPVAQGLYRLTMHKVGRFKALQQYNERTLPKDTNLIYSLYDAFTDLNNAYIAKKKGVFYTDSTNIFTILKSERIKKARKSAAPNKNEYALVSVAIDSALRQYAMFNDSRDIVLGDAFEEMGDFQKEYLYITNAYFYYSAGRHYNISDKQLGDKYNKSIYIMRERDYLQISFKGLFGKVVKNRYDFHDHYIEYEARENNKTQKPKEAKEIKKKDFIPWLDGNLLFLMGIFIILMCILFFLKTKKK
;
A
#
# COMPACT_ATOMS: atom_id res chain seq x y z
N MET A 1 69.82 -13.14 -7.60
CA MET A 1 68.56 -12.64 -7.00
C MET A 1 67.56 -12.17 -8.06
N ILE A 2 67.99 -11.45 -9.10
CA ILE A 2 67.15 -10.90 -10.18
C ILE A 2 66.35 -11.96 -10.97
N VAL A 3 66.95 -13.12 -11.26
CA VAL A 3 66.30 -14.20 -12.03
C VAL A 3 65.07 -14.79 -11.33
N ARG A 4 65.07 -14.87 -9.99
CA ARG A 4 63.92 -15.38 -9.23
C ARG A 4 62.73 -14.42 -9.31
N PHE A 5 62.96 -13.11 -9.24
CA PHE A 5 61.90 -12.11 -9.37
C PHE A 5 61.26 -12.12 -10.77
N PHE A 6 62.04 -12.38 -11.81
CA PHE A 6 61.53 -12.44 -13.18
C PHE A 6 60.59 -13.65 -13.40
N VAL A 7 60.95 -14.81 -12.85
CA VAL A 7 60.11 -16.02 -12.91
C VAL A 7 58.80 -15.84 -12.12
N TYR A 8 58.84 -15.23 -10.93
CA TYR A 8 57.62 -14.92 -10.17
C TYR A 8 56.72 -13.90 -10.89
N GLY A 9 57.31 -12.91 -11.56
CA GLY A 9 56.57 -11.93 -12.37
C GLY A 9 55.81 -12.59 -13.52
N ILE A 10 56.45 -13.51 -14.25
CA ILE A 10 55.84 -14.23 -15.38
C ILE A 10 54.73 -15.17 -14.89
N VAL A 11 54.94 -15.89 -13.78
CA VAL A 11 53.92 -16.79 -13.22
C VAL A 11 52.70 -15.99 -12.73
N CYS A 12 52.89 -14.84 -12.07
CA CYS A 12 51.79 -13.96 -11.68
C CYS A 12 51.04 -13.41 -12.91
N LEU A 13 51.75 -13.01 -13.97
CA LEU A 13 51.13 -12.55 -15.22
C LEU A 13 50.32 -13.66 -15.90
N MET A 14 50.82 -14.90 -15.96
CA MET A 14 50.09 -16.02 -16.56
C MET A 14 48.86 -16.43 -15.73
N LEU A 15 48.95 -16.38 -14.39
CA LEU A 15 47.81 -16.61 -13.50
C LEU A 15 46.75 -15.49 -13.66
N SER A 16 47.19 -14.25 -13.90
CA SER A 16 46.31 -13.11 -14.13
C SER A 16 45.56 -13.24 -15.46
N PHE A 17 46.23 -13.67 -16.52
CA PHE A 17 45.61 -13.94 -17.83
C PHE A 17 44.61 -15.11 -17.78
N SER A 18 44.90 -16.15 -17.00
CA SER A 18 43.99 -17.28 -16.80
C SER A 18 42.71 -16.90 -16.05
N LEU A 19 42.80 -15.95 -15.11
CA LEU A 19 41.64 -15.40 -14.38
C LEU A 19 40.75 -14.49 -15.23
N VAL A 20 41.33 -13.76 -16.20
CA VAL A 20 40.57 -12.90 -17.12
C VAL A 20 39.84 -13.72 -18.20
N MET A 21 40.44 -14.82 -18.67
CA MET A 21 39.80 -15.71 -19.65
C MET A 21 38.70 -16.61 -19.05
N ALA A 22 38.65 -16.77 -17.72
CA ALA A 22 37.59 -17.50 -17.02
C ALA A 22 36.30 -16.67 -16.81
N GLN A 23 36.25 -15.42 -17.28
CA GLN A 23 35.05 -14.57 -17.28
C GLN A 23 34.26 -14.61 -18.60
N ASP A 24 34.49 -15.61 -19.47
CA ASP A 24 33.51 -15.97 -20.48
C ASP A 24 32.37 -16.79 -19.83
N MET A 25 31.75 -16.23 -18.80
CA MET A 25 30.41 -16.62 -18.39
C MET A 25 29.50 -16.13 -19.51
N GLY A 26 29.17 -17.03 -20.44
CA GLY A 26 28.32 -16.76 -21.60
C GLY A 26 27.22 -15.76 -21.22
N GLY A 27 27.30 -14.56 -21.81
CA GLY A 27 26.55 -13.39 -21.38
C GLY A 27 25.05 -13.66 -21.43
N GLN A 28 24.49 -14.09 -20.31
CA GLN A 28 23.07 -14.30 -20.16
C GLN A 28 22.41 -12.94 -20.35
N ALA A 29 21.52 -12.84 -21.35
CA ALA A 29 20.86 -11.58 -21.68
C ALA A 29 20.22 -11.00 -20.40
N PRO A 30 20.32 -9.68 -20.17
CA PRO A 30 19.79 -9.09 -18.95
C PRO A 30 18.29 -9.38 -18.83
N PRO A 31 17.77 -9.59 -17.60
CA PRO A 31 16.35 -9.82 -17.39
C PRO A 31 15.50 -8.70 -17.99
N LYS A 32 14.34 -9.05 -18.53
CA LYS A 32 13.45 -8.14 -19.27
C LYS A 32 12.11 -7.93 -18.57
N TYR A 33 11.42 -6.85 -18.91
CA TYR A 33 10.04 -6.67 -18.49
C TYR A 33 9.09 -7.52 -19.33
N GLU A 34 8.11 -8.15 -18.70
CA GLU A 34 7.00 -8.81 -19.41
C GLU A 34 6.13 -7.74 -20.11
N ASN A 35 5.76 -7.98 -21.37
CA ASN A 35 4.91 -7.06 -22.12
C ASN A 35 3.45 -7.20 -21.68
N THR A 36 2.98 -6.28 -20.82
CA THR A 36 1.65 -6.28 -20.20
C THR A 36 0.61 -5.45 -20.97
N TYR A 37 0.65 -5.44 -22.30
CA TYR A 37 -0.16 -4.53 -23.14
C TYR A 37 -1.69 -4.63 -22.96
N LEU A 38 -2.24 -5.79 -22.59
CA LEU A 38 -3.68 -5.95 -22.35
C LEU A 38 -4.11 -5.35 -21.02
N PHE A 39 -3.25 -5.45 -20.00
CA PHE A 39 -3.58 -5.05 -18.65
C PHE A 39 -2.31 -4.83 -17.82
N SER A 40 -2.16 -3.60 -17.33
CA SER A 40 -1.11 -3.21 -16.39
C SER A 40 -1.70 -2.73 -15.08
N ILE A 41 -1.05 -3.13 -13.99
CA ILE A 41 -1.45 -2.75 -12.64
C ILE A 41 -1.21 -1.26 -12.44
N ARG A 42 -2.25 -0.56 -11.95
CA ARG A 42 -2.14 0.84 -11.56
C ARG A 42 -1.67 0.97 -10.12
N LYS A 43 -1.03 2.10 -9.81
CA LYS A 43 -0.58 2.40 -8.45
C LYS A 43 -1.77 2.48 -7.47
N TYR A 44 -1.62 1.83 -6.32
CA TYR A 44 -2.56 1.85 -5.21
C TYR A 44 -2.30 3.08 -4.35
N GLN A 45 -3.30 3.95 -4.23
CA GLN A 45 -3.24 5.14 -3.38
C GLN A 45 -3.90 4.82 -2.03
N ARG A 46 -3.15 4.22 -1.10
CA ARG A 46 -3.70 3.71 0.16
C ARG A 46 -4.06 4.80 1.19
N GLN A 47 -3.54 6.02 1.02
CA GLN A 47 -3.86 7.20 1.81
C GLN A 47 -3.86 8.40 0.86
N PRO A 48 -5.02 8.77 0.28
CA PRO A 48 -5.09 9.97 -0.53
C PRO A 48 -4.90 11.18 0.39
N GLU A 49 -4.08 12.13 -0.02
CA GLU A 49 -4.01 13.40 0.71
C GLU A 49 -5.36 14.12 0.59
N PRO A 50 -5.86 14.72 1.69
CA PRO A 50 -7.04 15.56 1.63
C PRO A 50 -6.81 16.68 0.61
N PRO A 51 -7.72 16.88 -0.36
CA PRO A 51 -7.67 18.00 -1.27
C PRO A 51 -7.55 19.34 -0.53
N HIS A 52 -6.87 20.31 -1.12
CA HIS A 52 -6.61 21.61 -0.49
C HIS A 52 -7.89 22.30 0.01
N TYR A 53 -8.99 22.21 -0.76
CA TYR A 53 -10.28 22.79 -0.35
C TYR A 53 -10.85 22.15 0.93
N MET A 54 -10.61 20.84 1.15
CA MET A 54 -11.02 20.18 2.39
C MET A 54 -10.24 20.71 3.58
N LYS A 55 -8.92 20.86 3.43
CA LYS A 55 -8.07 21.42 4.49
C LYS A 55 -8.51 22.83 4.89
N ILE A 56 -8.74 23.70 3.92
CA ILE A 56 -9.19 25.08 4.17
C ILE A 56 -10.55 25.09 4.88
N ARG A 57 -11.53 24.32 4.37
CA ARG A 57 -12.87 24.37 4.94
C ARG A 57 -12.91 23.78 6.35
N ILE A 58 -12.15 22.72 6.61
CA ILE A 58 -11.98 22.18 7.96
C ILE A 58 -11.40 23.23 8.92
N MET A 59 -10.42 24.04 8.50
CA MET A 59 -9.92 25.16 9.35
C MET A 59 -11.01 26.19 9.64
N GLN A 60 -11.83 26.51 8.64
CA GLN A 60 -12.88 27.53 8.77
C GLN A 60 -14.00 27.11 9.72
N ILE A 61 -14.43 25.84 9.69
CA ILE A 61 -15.55 25.39 10.55
C ILE A 61 -15.23 25.49 12.03
N HIS A 62 -13.96 25.39 12.43
CA HIS A 62 -13.53 25.51 13.83
C HIS A 62 -13.60 26.95 14.37
N ASN A 63 -13.66 27.94 13.48
CA ASN A 63 -13.84 29.34 13.90
C ASN A 63 -15.31 29.68 14.15
N ASN A 64 -16.24 28.85 13.71
CA ASN A 64 -17.67 29.06 13.87
C ASN A 64 -18.23 28.16 14.99
N PRO A 65 -19.07 28.68 15.89
CA PRO A 65 -19.68 27.86 16.92
C PRO A 65 -20.67 26.85 16.30
N MET A 66 -20.79 25.65 16.88
CA MET A 66 -21.56 24.53 16.31
C MET A 66 -23.04 24.83 16.06
N ASN A 67 -23.63 25.76 16.83
CA ASN A 67 -25.01 26.20 16.65
C ASN A 67 -25.24 27.01 15.36
N GLU A 68 -24.17 27.52 14.74
CA GLU A 68 -24.21 28.27 13.49
C GLU A 68 -23.81 27.41 12.28
N TRP A 69 -23.56 26.12 12.48
CA TRP A 69 -23.10 25.24 11.41
C TRP A 69 -24.19 24.96 10.39
N THR A 70 -23.83 25.16 9.12
CA THR A 70 -24.65 24.73 8.00
C THR A 70 -24.53 23.21 7.79
N PRO A 71 -25.43 22.59 6.99
CA PRO A 71 -25.26 21.20 6.56
C PRO A 71 -23.93 20.95 5.84
N HIS A 72 -23.43 21.97 5.13
CA HIS A 72 -22.12 21.92 4.48
C HIS A 72 -20.99 21.88 5.51
N ASP A 73 -21.06 22.67 6.59
CA ASP A 73 -20.05 22.64 7.66
C ASP A 73 -20.02 21.28 8.37
N SER A 74 -21.20 20.73 8.66
CA SER A 74 -21.37 19.39 9.21
C SER A 74 -20.73 18.32 8.31
N LEU A 75 -20.84 18.47 6.98
CA LEU A 75 -20.23 17.57 6.03
C LEU A 75 -18.69 17.60 6.08
N PHE A 76 -18.08 18.78 6.18
CA PHE A 76 -16.63 18.88 6.33
C PHE A 76 -16.14 18.40 7.69
N TYR A 77 -16.95 18.59 8.74
CA TYR A 77 -16.68 18.01 10.05
C TYR A 77 -16.74 16.47 10.03
N ALA A 78 -17.66 15.90 9.25
CA ALA A 78 -17.68 14.46 9.00
C ALA A 78 -16.41 13.99 8.28
N TYR A 79 -15.95 14.72 7.24
CA TYR A 79 -14.69 14.39 6.56
C TYR A 79 -13.52 14.41 7.54
N GLU A 80 -13.36 15.48 8.31
CA GLU A 80 -12.35 15.57 9.36
C GLU A 80 -12.42 14.37 10.32
N SER A 81 -13.62 14.03 10.79
CA SER A 81 -13.84 12.89 11.67
C SER A 81 -13.37 11.57 11.07
N VAL A 82 -13.55 11.36 9.75
CA VAL A 82 -12.98 10.18 9.05
C VAL A 82 -11.46 10.18 9.10
N TYR A 83 -10.83 11.33 8.88
CA TYR A 83 -9.37 11.43 8.93
C TYR A 83 -8.83 11.22 10.34
N LEU A 84 -9.51 11.74 11.35
CA LEU A 84 -9.22 11.48 12.76
C LEU A 84 -9.63 10.06 13.22
N GLN A 85 -10.06 9.19 12.30
CA GLN A 85 -10.48 7.80 12.56
C GLN A 85 -11.67 7.68 13.54
N LYS A 86 -12.44 8.76 13.73
CA LYS A 86 -13.68 8.80 14.51
C LYS A 86 -14.86 8.33 13.65
N TYR A 87 -14.80 7.08 13.18
CA TYR A 87 -15.73 6.57 12.15
C TYR A 87 -17.20 6.53 12.61
N GLU A 88 -17.48 6.22 13.87
CA GLU A 88 -18.86 6.24 14.40
C GLU A 88 -19.44 7.66 14.43
N LEU A 89 -18.63 8.66 14.83
CA LEU A 89 -19.03 10.07 14.80
C LEU A 89 -19.29 10.50 13.36
N ALA A 90 -18.34 10.22 12.45
CA ALA A 90 -18.49 10.53 11.03
C ALA A 90 -19.77 9.90 10.47
N TYR A 91 -20.05 8.63 10.79
CA TYR A 91 -21.25 7.92 10.33
C TYR A 91 -22.52 8.58 10.86
N SER A 92 -22.55 8.96 12.14
CA SER A 92 -23.71 9.64 12.75
C SER A 92 -24.06 10.94 12.04
N ILE A 93 -23.04 11.69 11.59
CA ILE A 93 -23.22 12.93 10.84
C ILE A 93 -23.68 12.62 9.42
N PHE A 94 -22.96 11.76 8.69
CA PHE A 94 -23.32 11.38 7.31
C PHE A 94 -24.74 10.85 7.19
N SER A 95 -25.21 10.06 8.16
CA SER A 95 -26.56 9.48 8.15
C SER A 95 -27.68 10.52 8.25
N ARG A 96 -27.38 11.72 8.74
CA ARG A 96 -28.33 12.84 8.90
C ARG A 96 -28.25 13.84 7.75
N LEU A 97 -27.19 13.79 6.94
CA LEU A 97 -27.01 14.68 5.80
C LEU A 97 -27.76 14.15 4.57
N ASN A 98 -28.32 15.06 3.78
CA ASN A 98 -28.90 14.68 2.50
C ASN A 98 -27.79 14.25 1.53
N MET A 99 -27.84 13.00 1.05
CA MET A 99 -26.77 12.36 0.29
C MET A 99 -26.44 13.06 -1.03
N ASP A 100 -27.36 13.87 -1.57
CA ASP A 100 -27.13 14.67 -2.79
C ASP A 100 -25.97 15.68 -2.64
N SER A 101 -25.55 15.97 -1.40
CA SER A 101 -24.39 16.81 -1.09
C SER A 101 -23.03 16.10 -1.31
N VAL A 102 -22.99 14.76 -1.37
CA VAL A 102 -21.75 13.96 -1.46
C VAL A 102 -21.48 13.57 -2.92
N ARG A 103 -21.24 14.56 -3.78
CA ARG A 103 -20.97 14.32 -5.23
C ARG A 103 -19.50 14.14 -5.56
N HIS A 104 -18.60 14.73 -4.77
CA HIS A 104 -17.17 14.71 -5.08
C HIS A 104 -16.57 13.29 -4.86
N PRO A 105 -15.78 12.73 -5.80
CA PRO A 105 -15.28 11.35 -5.69
C PRO A 105 -14.54 11.05 -4.38
N VAL A 106 -13.72 12.00 -3.91
CA VAL A 106 -13.00 11.88 -2.62
C VAL A 106 -13.99 11.78 -1.46
N ALA A 107 -15.03 12.61 -1.44
CA ALA A 107 -16.05 12.61 -0.40
C ALA A 107 -16.85 11.30 -0.39
N GLN A 108 -17.21 10.79 -1.57
CA GLN A 108 -17.85 9.49 -1.69
C GLN A 108 -16.94 8.37 -1.17
N GLY A 109 -15.63 8.45 -1.44
CA GLY A 109 -14.63 7.53 -0.90
C GLY A 109 -14.57 7.54 0.63
N LEU A 110 -14.56 8.74 1.25
CA LEU A 110 -14.59 8.88 2.71
C LEU A 110 -15.88 8.32 3.33
N TYR A 111 -17.02 8.51 2.67
CA TYR A 111 -18.28 7.95 3.15
C TYR A 111 -18.32 6.42 3.03
N ARG A 112 -17.84 5.85 1.92
CA ARG A 112 -17.68 4.39 1.76
C ARG A 112 -16.75 3.81 2.82
N LEU A 113 -15.59 4.45 3.04
CA LEU A 113 -14.64 4.10 4.10
C LEU A 113 -15.33 4.10 5.47
N THR A 114 -16.12 5.12 5.78
CA THR A 114 -16.85 5.23 7.04
C THR A 114 -17.77 4.03 7.24
N MET A 115 -18.66 3.76 6.27
CA MET A 115 -19.59 2.62 6.34
C MET A 115 -18.87 1.28 6.44
N HIS A 116 -17.74 1.12 5.74
CA HIS A 116 -16.90 -0.07 5.83
C HIS A 116 -16.33 -0.26 7.23
N LYS A 117 -15.74 0.79 7.81
CA LYS A 117 -15.10 0.76 9.13
C LYS A 117 -16.10 0.53 10.27
N VAL A 118 -17.31 1.08 10.19
CA VAL A 118 -18.40 0.80 11.16
C VAL A 118 -19.13 -0.53 10.88
N GLY A 119 -18.68 -1.31 9.87
CA GLY A 119 -19.26 -2.60 9.51
C GLY A 119 -20.69 -2.53 9.01
N ARG A 120 -21.14 -1.41 8.43
CA ARG A 120 -22.48 -1.20 7.86
C ARG A 120 -22.52 -1.63 6.39
N PHE A 121 -22.06 -2.85 6.09
CA PHE A 121 -21.89 -3.35 4.71
C PHE A 121 -23.18 -3.35 3.86
N LYS A 122 -24.35 -3.59 4.47
CA LYS A 122 -25.63 -3.48 3.74
C LYS A 122 -25.93 -2.04 3.29
N ALA A 123 -25.66 -1.05 4.15
CA ALA A 123 -25.83 0.35 3.79
C ALA A 123 -24.80 0.77 2.73
N LEU A 124 -23.56 0.27 2.85
CA LEU A 124 -22.53 0.44 1.82
C LEU A 124 -22.98 -0.13 0.47
N GLN A 125 -23.66 -1.29 0.46
CA GLN A 125 -24.21 -1.89 -0.75
C GLN A 125 -25.21 -0.95 -1.43
N GLN A 126 -26.23 -0.52 -0.68
CA GLN A 126 -27.27 0.37 -1.18
C GLN A 126 -26.69 1.71 -1.67
N TYR A 127 -25.66 2.21 -0.99
CA TYR A 127 -24.98 3.42 -1.43
C TYR A 127 -24.20 3.20 -2.74
N ASN A 128 -23.48 2.09 -2.86
CA ASN A 128 -22.78 1.73 -4.09
C ASN A 128 -23.76 1.54 -5.24
N GLU A 129 -24.93 0.95 -4.98
CA GLU A 129 -25.98 0.76 -5.98
C GLU A 129 -26.48 2.08 -6.59
N ARG A 130 -26.52 3.14 -5.79
CA ARG A 130 -26.96 4.48 -6.21
C ARG A 130 -25.86 5.31 -6.85
N THR A 131 -24.60 5.06 -6.51
CA THR A 131 -23.49 5.97 -6.82
C THR A 131 -22.49 5.43 -7.83
N LEU A 132 -22.43 4.11 -8.03
CA LEU A 132 -21.57 3.51 -9.04
C LEU A 132 -22.35 3.31 -10.35
N PRO A 133 -21.80 3.72 -11.49
CA PRO A 133 -22.45 3.49 -12.77
C PRO A 133 -22.47 2.00 -13.08
N LYS A 134 -23.66 1.48 -13.42
CA LYS A 134 -23.81 0.13 -13.97
C LYS A 134 -23.65 0.21 -15.49
N ASP A 135 -22.57 -0.38 -16.00
CA ASP A 135 -22.34 -0.49 -17.44
C ASP A 135 -22.84 -1.85 -17.93
N THR A 136 -23.99 -1.87 -18.58
CA THR A 136 -24.62 -3.10 -19.09
C THR A 136 -23.97 -3.64 -20.36
N ASN A 137 -23.09 -2.86 -21.01
CA ASN A 137 -22.39 -3.29 -22.21
C ASN A 137 -21.14 -4.11 -21.89
N LEU A 138 -20.61 -3.95 -20.68
CA LEU A 138 -19.46 -4.71 -20.21
C LEU A 138 -19.91 -6.07 -19.66
N ILE A 139 -19.06 -7.09 -19.88
CA ILE A 139 -19.23 -8.41 -19.26
C ILE A 139 -19.21 -8.34 -17.73
N TYR A 140 -18.41 -7.41 -17.20
CA TYR A 140 -18.20 -7.24 -15.78
C TYR A 140 -17.74 -5.81 -15.54
N SER A 141 -18.52 -5.07 -14.76
CA SER A 141 -18.32 -3.65 -14.51
C SER A 141 -17.71 -3.39 -13.13
N LEU A 142 -17.30 -2.14 -12.89
CA LEU A 142 -16.86 -1.72 -11.56
C LEU A 142 -17.94 -1.94 -10.49
N TYR A 143 -19.20 -1.70 -10.86
CA TYR A 143 -20.35 -1.95 -10.00
C TYR A 143 -20.40 -3.41 -9.55
N ASP A 144 -20.20 -4.36 -10.47
CA ASP A 144 -20.24 -5.80 -10.18
C ASP A 144 -19.09 -6.18 -9.24
N ALA A 145 -17.87 -5.72 -9.54
CA ALA A 145 -16.69 -5.95 -8.70
C ALA A 145 -16.86 -5.41 -7.26
N PHE A 146 -17.46 -4.23 -7.11
CA PHE A 146 -17.77 -3.66 -5.80
C PHE A 146 -18.83 -4.46 -5.05
N THR A 147 -19.83 -4.95 -5.78
CA THR A 147 -20.93 -5.74 -5.25
C THR A 147 -20.43 -7.08 -4.73
N ASP A 148 -19.62 -7.80 -5.51
CA ASP A 148 -19.02 -9.08 -5.14
C ASP A 148 -18.14 -8.96 -3.88
N LEU A 149 -17.25 -7.96 -3.83
CA LEU A 149 -16.45 -7.68 -2.65
C LEU A 149 -17.32 -7.37 -1.42
N ASN A 150 -18.33 -6.51 -1.57
CA ASN A 150 -19.19 -6.14 -0.44
C ASN A 150 -20.02 -7.33 0.06
N ASN A 151 -20.50 -8.19 -0.86
CA ASN A 151 -21.17 -9.44 -0.53
C ASN A 151 -20.26 -10.38 0.28
N ALA A 152 -18.98 -10.47 -0.07
CA ALA A 152 -18.00 -11.23 0.70
C ALA A 152 -17.82 -10.68 2.12
N TYR A 153 -17.79 -9.36 2.31
CA TYR A 153 -17.78 -8.75 3.66
C TYR A 153 -19.07 -9.01 4.44
N ILE A 154 -20.23 -8.97 3.77
CA ILE A 154 -21.51 -9.33 4.39
C ILE A 154 -21.50 -10.81 4.81
N ALA A 155 -20.99 -11.71 3.97
CA ALA A 155 -20.85 -13.13 4.27
C ALA A 155 -19.91 -13.36 5.46
N LYS A 156 -18.76 -12.67 5.49
CA LYS A 156 -17.81 -12.71 6.61
C LYS A 156 -18.47 -12.24 7.91
N LYS A 157 -19.21 -11.13 7.87
CA LYS A 157 -19.92 -10.62 9.04
C LYS A 157 -20.99 -11.60 9.56
N LYS A 158 -21.59 -12.39 8.67
CA LYS A 158 -22.58 -13.43 9.01
C LYS A 158 -21.95 -14.77 9.42
N GLY A 159 -20.62 -14.92 9.34
CA GLY A 159 -19.93 -16.18 9.66
C GLY A 159 -20.08 -17.27 8.59
N VAL A 160 -20.41 -16.92 7.36
CA VAL A 160 -20.60 -17.88 6.23
C VAL A 160 -19.54 -17.74 5.14
N PHE A 161 -18.49 -16.95 5.40
CA PHE A 161 -17.34 -16.81 4.50
C PHE A 161 -16.25 -17.79 4.93
N TYR A 162 -15.76 -18.60 3.99
CA TYR A 162 -14.72 -19.59 4.19
C TYR A 162 -13.64 -19.40 3.11
N THR A 163 -12.40 -19.18 3.53
CA THR A 163 -11.25 -18.85 2.66
C THR A 163 -11.08 -19.79 1.47
N ASP A 164 -11.23 -21.09 1.67
CA ASP A 164 -10.94 -22.08 0.62
C ASP A 164 -12.13 -22.40 -0.30
N SER A 165 -13.35 -22.02 0.09
CA SER A 165 -14.57 -22.44 -0.62
C SER A 165 -15.47 -21.30 -1.09
N THR A 166 -15.34 -20.11 -0.51
CA THR A 166 -16.14 -18.95 -0.90
C THR A 166 -15.45 -18.20 -2.02
N ASN A 167 -16.00 -18.29 -3.24
CA ASN A 167 -15.54 -17.47 -4.35
C ASN A 167 -16.08 -16.05 -4.22
N ILE A 168 -15.20 -15.07 -4.27
CA ILE A 168 -15.54 -13.64 -4.22
C ILE A 168 -15.97 -13.21 -5.62
N PHE A 169 -15.12 -13.37 -6.63
CA PHE A 169 -15.39 -12.93 -8.00
C PHE A 169 -15.88 -14.10 -8.84
N THR A 170 -17.18 -14.36 -8.76
CA THR A 170 -17.78 -15.52 -9.46
C THR A 170 -17.59 -15.48 -10.98
N ILE A 171 -17.47 -14.28 -11.56
CA ILE A 171 -17.21 -14.08 -12.99
C ILE A 171 -15.93 -14.79 -13.47
N LEU A 172 -14.90 -14.88 -12.61
CA LEU A 172 -13.60 -15.48 -12.95
C LEU A 172 -13.70 -16.96 -13.28
N LYS A 173 -14.72 -17.64 -12.74
CA LYS A 173 -14.98 -19.08 -12.97
C LYS A 173 -16.06 -19.32 -14.02
N SER A 174 -16.62 -18.26 -14.62
CA SER A 174 -17.72 -18.38 -15.58
C SER A 174 -17.27 -19.04 -16.89
N GLU A 175 -18.17 -19.82 -17.50
CA GLU A 175 -17.93 -20.45 -18.80
C GLU A 175 -17.66 -19.43 -19.91
N ARG A 176 -18.21 -18.21 -19.79
CA ARG A 176 -17.96 -17.12 -20.72
C ARG A 176 -16.48 -16.72 -20.72
N ILE A 177 -15.91 -16.53 -19.53
CA ILE A 177 -14.49 -16.19 -19.39
C ILE A 177 -13.59 -17.33 -19.87
N LYS A 178 -13.89 -18.59 -19.55
CA LYS A 178 -13.10 -19.74 -20.02
C LYS A 178 -13.05 -19.84 -21.55
N LYS A 179 -14.10 -19.37 -22.23
CA LYS A 179 -14.21 -19.38 -23.70
C LYS A 179 -13.77 -18.06 -24.36
N ALA A 180 -13.33 -17.07 -23.58
CA ALA A 180 -12.96 -15.77 -24.09
C ALA A 180 -11.67 -15.82 -24.94
N ARG A 181 -11.59 -14.97 -25.95
CA ARG A 181 -10.45 -14.94 -26.89
C ARG A 181 -9.34 -14.02 -26.39
N LYS A 182 -8.12 -14.55 -26.23
CA LYS A 182 -6.94 -13.80 -25.80
C LYS A 182 -6.43 -12.78 -26.84
N SER A 183 -6.70 -13.00 -28.13
CA SER A 183 -6.21 -12.17 -29.24
C SER A 183 -7.00 -10.88 -29.51
N ALA A 184 -8.08 -10.62 -28.78
CA ALA A 184 -8.85 -9.40 -28.94
C ALA A 184 -8.06 -8.16 -28.50
N ALA A 185 -8.30 -7.02 -29.16
CA ALA A 185 -7.75 -5.73 -28.78
C ALA A 185 -8.10 -5.38 -27.30
N PRO A 186 -7.26 -4.62 -26.57
CA PRO A 186 -7.42 -4.41 -25.13
C PRO A 186 -8.81 -3.95 -24.68
N ASN A 187 -9.45 -3.04 -25.43
CA ASN A 187 -10.78 -2.51 -25.13
C ASN A 187 -11.94 -3.47 -25.40
N LYS A 188 -11.67 -4.60 -26.06
CA LYS A 188 -12.64 -5.67 -26.36
C LYS A 188 -12.24 -7.01 -25.75
N ASN A 189 -11.12 -7.05 -25.03
CA ASN A 189 -10.59 -8.26 -24.44
C ASN A 189 -11.27 -8.49 -23.08
N GLU A 190 -12.08 -9.53 -22.97
CA GLU A 190 -12.85 -9.80 -21.76
C GLU A 190 -11.96 -10.01 -20.53
N TYR A 191 -10.78 -10.63 -20.69
CA TYR A 191 -9.81 -10.77 -19.59
C TYR A 191 -9.33 -9.42 -19.08
N ALA A 192 -9.02 -8.49 -19.99
CA ALA A 192 -8.59 -7.14 -19.65
C ALA A 192 -9.71 -6.33 -18.98
N LEU A 193 -10.92 -6.39 -19.53
CA LEU A 193 -12.09 -5.67 -19.00
C LEU A 193 -12.43 -6.11 -17.57
N VAL A 194 -12.48 -7.42 -17.32
CA VAL A 194 -12.67 -7.97 -15.97
C VAL A 194 -11.54 -7.53 -15.04
N SER A 195 -10.29 -7.61 -15.51
CA SER A 195 -9.13 -7.21 -14.72
C SER A 195 -9.18 -5.74 -14.28
N VAL A 196 -9.60 -4.84 -15.18
CA VAL A 196 -9.75 -3.41 -14.89
C VAL A 196 -10.81 -3.15 -13.84
N ALA A 197 -11.96 -3.84 -13.92
CA ALA A 197 -13.05 -3.71 -12.95
C ALA A 197 -12.60 -4.19 -11.56
N ILE A 198 -12.02 -5.40 -11.47
CA ILE A 198 -11.54 -5.99 -10.22
C ILE A 198 -10.42 -5.15 -9.61
N ASP A 199 -9.38 -4.79 -10.38
CA ASP A 199 -8.27 -3.96 -9.88
C ASP A 199 -8.77 -2.61 -9.35
N SER A 200 -9.73 -1.99 -10.03
CA SER A 200 -10.30 -0.72 -9.60
C SER A 200 -11.07 -0.84 -8.28
N ALA A 201 -11.79 -1.94 -8.06
CA ALA A 201 -12.44 -2.21 -6.79
C ALA A 201 -11.42 -2.53 -5.69
N LEU A 202 -10.43 -3.39 -5.96
CA LEU A 202 -9.36 -3.73 -5.03
C LEU A 202 -8.55 -2.51 -4.59
N ARG A 203 -8.26 -1.57 -5.50
CA ARG A 203 -7.59 -0.30 -5.17
C ARG A 203 -8.37 0.52 -4.14
N GLN A 204 -9.69 0.54 -4.24
CA GLN A 204 -10.55 1.26 -3.30
C GLN A 204 -10.66 0.52 -1.95
N TYR A 205 -10.88 -0.80 -1.96
CA TYR A 205 -10.94 -1.58 -0.71
C TYR A 205 -9.59 -1.66 0.03
N ALA A 206 -8.47 -1.57 -0.69
CA ALA A 206 -7.14 -1.47 -0.09
C ALA A 206 -6.90 -0.13 0.65
N MET A 207 -7.69 0.91 0.34
CA MET A 207 -7.72 2.16 1.11
C MET A 207 -8.46 1.94 2.44
N PHE A 208 -9.52 1.13 2.42
CA PHE A 208 -10.37 0.91 3.59
C PHE A 208 -9.74 0.02 4.66
N ASN A 209 -8.73 -0.77 4.28
CA ASN A 209 -8.14 -1.79 5.13
C ASN A 209 -6.65 -1.55 5.41
N ASP A 210 -6.30 -1.61 6.70
CA ASP A 210 -4.97 -1.26 7.17
C ASP A 210 -3.99 -2.44 7.03
N SER A 211 -4.30 -3.55 7.67
CA SER A 211 -3.54 -4.80 7.57
C SER A 211 -4.38 -5.92 8.15
N ARG A 212 -4.18 -7.15 7.64
CA ARG A 212 -4.93 -8.35 8.02
C ARG A 212 -6.42 -8.29 7.68
N ASP A 213 -6.72 -8.55 6.41
CA ASP A 213 -8.10 -8.70 5.96
C ASP A 213 -8.22 -9.90 5.04
N ILE A 214 -8.70 -11.02 5.59
CA ILE A 214 -8.79 -12.29 4.89
C ILE A 214 -9.62 -12.15 3.59
N VAL A 215 -10.75 -11.42 3.59
CA VAL A 215 -11.57 -11.23 2.37
C VAL A 215 -10.76 -10.56 1.28
N LEU A 216 -9.99 -9.53 1.65
CA LEU A 216 -9.17 -8.82 0.69
C LEU A 216 -7.96 -9.67 0.25
N GLY A 217 -7.39 -10.46 1.17
CA GLY A 217 -6.35 -11.44 0.87
C GLY A 217 -6.78 -12.43 -0.20
N ASP A 218 -7.94 -13.06 0.01
CA ASP A 218 -8.51 -14.07 -0.88
C ASP A 218 -8.95 -13.44 -2.22
N ALA A 219 -9.46 -12.20 -2.20
CA ALA A 219 -9.80 -11.47 -3.42
C ALA A 219 -8.56 -11.16 -4.28
N PHE A 220 -7.45 -10.80 -3.63
CA PHE A 220 -6.17 -10.62 -4.31
C PHE A 220 -5.62 -11.95 -4.83
N GLU A 221 -5.80 -13.04 -4.11
CA GLU A 221 -5.41 -14.37 -4.56
C GLU A 221 -6.19 -14.82 -5.80
N GLU A 222 -7.52 -14.69 -5.81
CA GLU A 222 -8.36 -15.00 -6.97
C GLU A 222 -7.94 -14.20 -8.21
N MET A 223 -7.66 -12.91 -8.03
CA MET A 223 -7.13 -12.07 -9.11
C MET A 223 -5.74 -12.52 -9.56
N GLY A 224 -4.88 -12.95 -8.64
CA GLY A 224 -3.56 -13.51 -8.94
C GLY A 224 -3.64 -14.81 -9.76
N ASP A 225 -4.53 -15.72 -9.38
CA ASP A 225 -4.81 -16.95 -10.12
C ASP A 225 -5.30 -16.64 -11.54
N PHE A 226 -6.24 -15.70 -11.66
CA PHE A 226 -6.76 -15.27 -12.96
C PHE A 226 -5.68 -14.65 -13.85
N GLN A 227 -4.83 -13.76 -13.31
CA GLN A 227 -3.73 -13.18 -14.08
C GLN A 227 -2.75 -14.24 -14.55
N LYS A 228 -2.41 -15.21 -13.68
CA LYS A 228 -1.46 -16.27 -14.00
C LYS A 228 -1.98 -17.18 -15.11
N GLU A 229 -3.26 -17.51 -15.08
CA GLU A 229 -3.88 -18.41 -16.05
C GLU A 229 -4.09 -17.73 -17.41
N TYR A 230 -4.60 -16.50 -17.43
CA TYR A 230 -5.07 -15.88 -18.68
C TYR A 230 -4.18 -14.75 -19.21
N LEU A 231 -3.46 -14.03 -18.34
CA LEU A 231 -2.77 -12.79 -18.70
C LEU A 231 -1.24 -12.87 -18.49
N TYR A 232 -0.74 -12.43 -17.33
CA TYR A 232 0.67 -12.11 -17.10
C TYR A 232 1.16 -12.62 -15.74
N ILE A 233 2.32 -13.28 -15.73
CA ILE A 233 2.89 -13.85 -14.50
C ILE A 233 3.41 -12.75 -13.55
N THR A 234 3.93 -11.64 -14.11
CA THR A 234 4.36 -10.47 -13.34
C THR A 234 3.21 -9.84 -12.57
N ASN A 235 2.02 -9.75 -13.17
CA ASN A 235 0.83 -9.25 -12.49
C ASN A 235 0.35 -10.23 -11.42
N ALA A 236 0.36 -11.53 -11.71
CA ALA A 236 0.02 -12.55 -10.72
C ALA A 236 0.93 -12.46 -9.48
N TYR A 237 2.24 -12.31 -9.68
CA TYR A 237 3.20 -12.10 -8.60
C TYR A 237 2.82 -10.90 -7.70
N PHE A 238 2.42 -9.77 -8.30
CA PHE A 238 1.99 -8.61 -7.52
C PHE A 238 0.73 -8.88 -6.71
N TYR A 239 -0.28 -9.52 -7.32
CA TYR A 239 -1.52 -9.81 -6.62
C TYR A 239 -1.33 -10.85 -5.51
N TYR A 240 -0.51 -11.89 -5.70
CA TYR A 240 -0.13 -12.77 -4.60
C TYR A 240 0.65 -12.05 -3.50
N SER A 241 1.53 -11.10 -3.85
CA SER A 241 2.22 -10.25 -2.87
C SER A 241 1.22 -9.41 -2.06
N ALA A 242 0.22 -8.82 -2.73
CA ALA A 242 -0.86 -8.08 -2.08
C ALA A 242 -1.73 -8.97 -1.19
N GLY A 243 -2.05 -10.18 -1.65
CA GLY A 243 -2.77 -11.19 -0.87
C GLY A 243 -2.02 -11.54 0.41
N ARG A 244 -0.72 -11.86 0.33
CA ARG A 244 0.12 -12.17 1.49
C ARG A 244 0.23 -11.01 2.48
N HIS A 245 0.17 -9.77 2.00
CA HIS A 245 0.12 -8.59 2.87
C HIS A 245 -1.13 -8.61 3.78
N TYR A 246 -2.26 -9.13 3.30
CA TYR A 246 -3.49 -9.24 4.08
C TYR A 246 -3.67 -10.59 4.77
N ASN A 247 -3.12 -11.69 4.24
CA ASN A 247 -3.24 -13.02 4.82
C ASN A 247 -1.88 -13.74 4.81
N ILE A 248 -0.99 -13.34 5.71
CA ILE A 248 0.39 -13.88 5.76
C ILE A 248 0.44 -15.33 6.27
N SER A 249 -0.59 -15.77 7.00
CA SER A 249 -0.70 -17.12 7.56
C SER A 249 -1.09 -18.19 6.55
N ASP A 250 -1.58 -17.78 5.38
CA ASP A 250 -1.98 -18.70 4.33
C ASP A 250 -0.75 -19.30 3.63
N LYS A 251 -0.60 -20.62 3.81
CA LYS A 251 0.50 -21.39 3.21
C LYS A 251 0.31 -21.56 1.70
N GLN A 252 -0.93 -21.79 1.24
CA GLN A 252 -1.22 -22.00 -0.18
C GLN A 252 -0.89 -20.74 -0.99
N LEU A 253 -1.27 -19.58 -0.45
CA LEU A 253 -0.93 -18.28 -1.03
C LEU A 253 0.58 -18.04 -1.03
N GLY A 254 1.29 -18.46 0.03
CA GLY A 254 2.75 -18.46 0.09
C GLY A 254 3.40 -19.29 -1.03
N ASP A 255 2.86 -20.48 -1.29
CA ASP A 255 3.35 -21.37 -2.35
C ASP A 255 3.06 -20.81 -3.75
N LYS A 256 1.87 -20.24 -3.97
CA LYS A 256 1.52 -19.55 -5.22
C LYS A 256 2.47 -18.37 -5.50
N TYR A 257 2.78 -17.58 -4.48
CA TYR A 257 3.76 -16.49 -4.56
C TYR A 257 5.15 -17.02 -4.96
N ASN A 258 5.68 -18.02 -4.25
CA ASN A 258 7.00 -18.58 -4.55
C ASN A 258 7.07 -19.21 -5.94
N LYS A 259 6.01 -19.90 -6.36
CA LYS A 259 5.89 -20.47 -7.71
C LYS A 259 5.90 -19.39 -8.79
N SER A 260 5.27 -18.23 -8.54
CA SER A 260 5.32 -17.11 -9.49
C SER A 260 6.74 -16.54 -9.64
N ILE A 261 7.51 -16.42 -8.54
CA ILE A 261 8.92 -16.00 -8.59
C ILE A 261 9.75 -16.99 -9.42
N TYR A 262 9.56 -18.29 -9.20
CA TYR A 262 10.28 -19.32 -9.93
C TYR A 262 10.02 -19.22 -11.44
N ILE A 263 8.75 -19.18 -11.85
CA ILE A 263 8.38 -19.05 -13.27
C ILE A 263 8.93 -17.75 -13.88
N MET A 264 8.93 -16.65 -13.13
CA MET A 264 9.51 -15.39 -13.60
C MET A 264 11.02 -15.49 -13.81
N ARG A 265 11.73 -16.19 -12.91
CA ARG A 265 13.18 -16.43 -13.07
C ARG A 265 13.47 -17.32 -14.28
N GLU A 266 12.71 -18.39 -14.49
CA GLU A 266 12.87 -19.25 -15.67
C GLU A 266 12.64 -18.51 -17.00
N ARG A 267 11.80 -17.47 -16.99
CA ARG A 267 11.50 -16.64 -18.16
C ARG A 267 12.39 -15.38 -18.26
N ASP A 268 13.37 -15.23 -17.37
CA ASP A 268 14.22 -14.05 -17.23
C ASP A 268 13.41 -12.74 -17.14
N TYR A 269 12.31 -12.76 -16.38
CA TYR A 269 11.47 -11.58 -16.14
C TYR A 269 11.86 -10.81 -14.89
N LEU A 270 11.86 -9.49 -14.98
CA LEU A 270 12.03 -8.59 -13.85
C LEU A 270 10.81 -8.60 -12.93
N GLN A 271 11.07 -8.60 -11.62
CA GLN A 271 10.04 -8.44 -10.61
C GLN A 271 9.57 -6.98 -10.56
N ILE A 272 8.25 -6.78 -10.60
CA ILE A 272 7.67 -5.46 -10.40
C ILE A 272 7.76 -5.07 -8.93
N SER A 273 8.08 -3.81 -8.65
CA SER A 273 8.23 -3.32 -7.29
C SER A 273 6.88 -3.28 -6.56
N PHE A 274 6.63 -4.27 -5.71
CA PHE A 274 5.42 -4.31 -4.88
C PHE A 274 5.28 -3.04 -4.05
N LYS A 275 6.34 -2.58 -3.39
CA LYS A 275 6.33 -1.32 -2.60
C LYS A 275 6.04 -0.09 -3.47
N GLY A 276 6.54 -0.06 -4.71
CA GLY A 276 6.32 1.05 -5.64
C GLY A 276 4.88 1.15 -6.12
N LEU A 277 4.26 0.01 -6.44
CA LEU A 277 2.89 -0.06 -6.95
C LEU A 277 1.84 -0.09 -5.84
N PHE A 278 2.06 -0.87 -4.78
CA PHE A 278 1.11 -1.02 -3.67
C PHE A 278 1.20 0.12 -2.64
N GLY A 279 2.34 0.81 -2.59
CA GLY A 279 2.60 1.90 -1.63
C GLY A 279 3.05 1.40 -0.26
N LYS A 280 3.58 2.34 0.56
CA LYS A 280 3.98 2.05 1.95
C LYS A 280 2.74 1.73 2.77
N VAL A 281 2.81 0.68 3.58
CA VAL A 281 1.79 0.37 4.58
C VAL A 281 2.05 1.29 5.77
N VAL A 282 1.17 2.27 5.96
CA VAL A 282 1.24 3.18 7.11
C VAL A 282 0.19 2.70 8.12
N LYS A 283 0.62 2.49 9.37
CA LYS A 283 -0.31 2.33 10.51
C LYS A 283 -0.91 3.70 10.80
N ASN A 284 -2.17 3.76 11.18
CA ASN A 284 -2.91 5.02 11.39
C ASN A 284 -3.02 5.83 10.08
N ARG A 285 -3.56 5.19 9.04
CA ARG A 285 -3.87 5.93 7.82
C ARG A 285 -4.91 6.99 8.10
N TYR A 286 -4.81 8.07 7.34
CA TYR A 286 -5.66 9.25 7.47
C TYR A 286 -5.35 10.14 8.67
N ASP A 287 -4.38 9.77 9.51
CA ASP A 287 -3.92 10.59 10.62
C ASP A 287 -3.42 11.96 10.13
N PHE A 288 -4.15 13.01 10.49
CA PHE A 288 -3.68 14.39 10.40
C PHE A 288 -2.63 14.60 11.49
N HIS A 289 -1.44 14.03 11.31
CA HIS A 289 -0.26 14.43 12.06
C HIS A 289 0.17 15.80 11.56
N ASP A 290 -0.48 16.86 12.06
CA ASP A 290 0.06 18.20 12.26
C ASP A 290 -1.05 19.10 12.86
N HIS A 291 -0.91 19.41 14.15
CA HIS A 291 -1.48 20.60 14.82
C HIS A 291 -2.99 20.89 14.69
N TYR A 292 -3.85 19.89 14.49
CA TYR A 292 -5.28 20.09 14.72
C TYR A 292 -5.59 19.85 16.19
N ILE A 293 -5.93 20.94 16.88
CA ILE A 293 -6.40 20.92 18.26
C ILE A 293 -7.67 20.08 18.26
N GLU A 294 -7.60 18.87 18.82
CA GLU A 294 -8.80 18.28 19.42
C GLU A 294 -9.30 19.30 20.43
N TYR A 295 -10.32 20.07 20.05
CA TYR A 295 -11.04 20.91 20.98
C TYR A 295 -11.76 19.95 21.93
N GLU A 296 -11.04 19.47 22.94
CA GLU A 296 -11.63 18.82 24.10
C GLU A 296 -12.72 19.76 24.60
N ALA A 297 -13.95 19.26 24.52
CA ALA A 297 -15.14 19.75 25.19
C ALA A 297 -15.07 21.21 25.69
N ARG A 298 -15.61 22.14 24.91
CA ARG A 298 -16.31 23.31 25.49
C ARG A 298 -17.60 22.81 26.17
N GLU A 299 -17.45 21.94 27.15
CA GLU A 299 -18.45 21.77 28.19
C GLU A 299 -18.03 22.64 29.37
N ASN A 300 -18.96 23.49 29.77
CA ASN A 300 -18.93 24.25 31.01
C ASN A 300 -18.45 23.38 32.17
N ASN A 301 -17.31 23.71 32.80
CA ASN A 301 -17.16 23.79 34.26
C ASN A 301 -15.69 24.08 34.69
N LYS A 302 -15.54 25.21 35.38
CA LYS A 302 -14.65 25.47 36.54
C LYS A 302 -13.13 25.28 36.39
N THR A 303 -12.43 26.42 36.42
CA THR A 303 -11.09 26.65 36.99
C THR A 303 -10.07 25.52 36.87
N GLN A 304 -9.31 25.50 35.77
CA GLN A 304 -8.03 24.80 35.73
C GLN A 304 -6.89 25.78 36.05
N LYS A 305 -6.13 25.47 37.10
CA LYS A 305 -4.83 26.10 37.40
C LYS A 305 -3.86 25.88 36.23
N PRO A 306 -2.89 26.77 36.00
CA PRO A 306 -1.93 26.62 34.90
C PRO A 306 -1.13 25.33 35.08
N LYS A 307 -1.08 24.49 34.05
CA LYS A 307 -0.12 23.37 33.99
C LYS A 307 1.28 23.95 33.82
N GLU A 308 2.20 23.54 34.69
CA GLU A 308 3.62 23.83 34.56
C GLU A 308 4.16 23.32 33.22
N ALA A 309 5.00 24.14 32.58
CA ALA A 309 5.61 23.81 31.30
C ALA A 309 6.48 22.55 31.44
N LYS A 310 6.18 21.52 30.65
CA LYS A 310 7.03 20.33 30.57
C LYS A 310 8.38 20.72 29.98
N GLU A 311 9.45 20.53 30.74
CA GLU A 311 10.82 20.68 30.27
C GLU A 311 11.07 19.79 29.05
N ILE A 312 11.55 20.42 27.98
CA ILE A 312 11.95 19.74 26.75
C ILE A 312 13.25 18.99 27.05
N LYS A 313 13.15 17.68 27.34
CA LYS A 313 14.33 16.81 27.40
C LYS A 313 14.95 16.70 26.02
N LYS A 314 16.13 17.29 25.83
CA LYS A 314 16.98 17.06 24.66
C LYS A 314 17.29 15.56 24.58
N LYS A 315 17.10 14.95 23.41
CA LYS A 315 17.42 13.54 23.18
C LYS A 315 18.94 13.39 23.14
N ASP A 316 19.52 12.83 24.21
CA ASP A 316 20.88 12.31 24.19
C ASP A 316 20.95 11.14 23.19
N PHE A 317 21.87 11.24 22.24
CA PHE A 317 21.94 10.28 21.13
C PHE A 317 22.51 8.92 21.53
N ILE A 318 23.09 8.74 22.73
CA ILE A 318 23.53 7.44 23.27
C ILE A 318 23.49 7.50 24.81
N PRO A 319 22.51 6.88 25.50
CA PRO A 319 22.29 7.09 26.94
C PRO A 319 23.28 6.37 27.87
N TRP A 320 24.18 5.50 27.35
CA TRP A 320 25.16 4.78 28.18
C TRP A 320 26.58 5.38 28.12
N LEU A 321 26.84 6.34 27.23
CA LEU A 321 28.17 6.90 27.02
C LEU A 321 28.17 8.37 27.44
N ASP A 322 28.85 8.68 28.54
CA ASP A 322 29.00 10.05 29.04
C ASP A 322 29.64 10.92 27.96
N GLY A 323 29.07 12.10 27.68
CA GLY A 323 29.51 13.01 26.62
C GLY A 323 30.98 13.42 26.78
N ASN A 324 31.45 13.49 28.02
CA ASN A 324 32.86 13.74 28.33
C ASN A 324 33.77 12.59 27.87
N LEU A 325 33.30 11.34 27.95
CA LEU A 325 34.04 10.16 27.52
C LEU A 325 34.16 10.11 25.99
N LEU A 326 33.10 10.50 25.29
CA LEU A 326 33.04 10.56 23.82
C LEU A 326 34.02 11.62 23.28
N PHE A 327 34.09 12.78 23.94
CA PHE A 327 35.06 13.82 23.65
C PHE A 327 36.51 13.35 23.87
N LEU A 328 36.77 12.65 24.98
CA LEU A 328 38.09 12.08 25.29
C LEU A 328 38.53 11.03 24.26
N MET A 329 37.60 10.20 23.79
CA MET A 329 37.85 9.22 22.71
C MET A 329 38.24 9.92 21.39
N GLY A 330 37.58 11.04 21.08
CA GLY A 330 37.90 11.84 19.89
C GLY A 330 39.31 12.40 19.93
N ILE A 331 39.72 12.95 21.09
CA ILE A 331 41.10 13.46 21.28
C ILE A 331 42.11 12.32 21.14
N PHE A 332 41.84 11.15 21.72
CA PHE A 332 42.74 10.00 21.65
C PHE A 332 42.98 9.52 20.21
N ILE A 333 41.93 9.48 19.38
CA ILE A 333 42.05 9.10 17.96
C ILE A 333 42.92 10.10 17.19
N ILE A 334 42.73 11.40 17.42
CA ILE A 334 43.54 12.45 16.77
C ILE A 334 45.02 12.30 17.15
N LEU A 335 45.30 12.01 18.42
CA LEU A 335 46.66 11.84 18.93
C LEU A 335 47.35 10.59 18.34
N MET A 336 46.60 9.49 18.20
CA MET A 336 47.04 8.28 17.49
C MET A 336 47.37 8.56 16.02
N CYS A 337 46.53 9.32 15.32
CA CYS A 337 46.79 9.71 13.93
C CYS A 337 48.07 10.55 13.81
N ILE A 338 48.27 11.53 14.70
CA ILE A 338 49.48 12.37 14.72
C ILE A 338 50.74 11.51 14.94
N LEU A 339 50.70 10.54 15.88
CA LEU A 339 51.80 9.62 16.12
C LEU A 339 52.10 8.73 14.91
N PHE A 340 51.08 8.27 14.20
CA PHE A 340 51.24 7.47 12.97
C PHE A 340 51.94 8.28 11.87
N PHE A 341 51.53 9.54 11.66
CA PHE A 341 52.14 10.44 10.67
C PHE A 341 53.56 10.88 11.04
N LEU A 342 53.87 11.05 12.32
CA LEU A 342 55.23 11.36 12.79
C LEU A 342 56.21 10.19 12.59
N LYS A 343 55.73 8.94 12.67
CA LYS A 343 56.57 7.75 12.42
C LYS A 343 56.90 7.51 10.94
N THR A 344 56.11 8.05 10.02
CA THR A 344 56.32 7.90 8.56
C THR A 344 57.36 8.85 7.97
N LYS A 345 57.96 9.75 8.75
CA LYS A 345 59.19 10.49 8.36
C LYS A 345 60.40 9.98 9.14
N LYS A 346 60.88 8.79 8.78
CA LYS A 346 62.29 8.43 8.95
C LYS A 346 62.84 8.00 7.60
N LYS A 347 64.03 8.56 7.29
CA LYS A 347 64.86 8.32 6.09
C LYS A 347 64.98 6.86 5.72
#